data_AF-A0A7J4SRX0-F1
#
_entry.id   AF-A0A7J4SRX0-F1
#
_cell.length_a   1.000
_cell.length_b   1.000
_cell.length_c   1.000
_cell.angle_alpha   90.00
_cell.angle_beta   90.00
_cell.angle_gamma   90.00
#
_symmetry.space_group_name_H-M   'P 1'
#
loop_
_entity.id
_entity.type
_entity.pdbx_description
1 polymer ?
#
loop_
_entity_poly.entity_id
_entity_poly.type
_entity_poly.pdbx_seq_one_letter_code
_entity_poly.pdbx_strand_id
1 'polypeptide(L)'
;MEVAKKLFLFWFASVLVIHFAVAQAGSIPLPSGDWLNLVFISLVTSTFILALLYMVGSGLGDDSLKVRTREELKQVIMTGVLVSLVFMFVQYLDANSSLITTEILGLGGGTVSTCVASCPGLGATGSTLMGQAKAYSCCALQTAKGDAGAIRTAINSVSRKGSKSGYCTFLGVGYYIPTCSGFNAVRGGLGFGLQAAVLAVWDLEGQYGILLLAEKVAFAFLLPAGVFLRSFHFTRKFGGVLMAIAVGFYCVLPAVILFDEALKVSFGTAVSGLVSPAICPAGNAINMPAPGGCDPYTWDQRWTQLGYMENVSSPCVIIPLMNGVLVNAVLLTLFNLMVMLMAMKGISEIFGGELEVYWLARLS
;
A
#
# COMPACT_ATOMS: atom_id res chain seq x y z
N MET A 1 42.58 -0.71 -29.54
CA MET A 1 41.85 -2.00 -29.44
C MET A 1 42.15 -2.71 -28.11
N GLU A 2 43.41 -2.73 -27.67
CA GLU A 2 43.83 -3.35 -26.39
C GLU A 2 43.13 -2.80 -25.13
N VAL A 3 42.97 -1.47 -25.04
CA VAL A 3 42.35 -0.82 -23.87
C VAL A 3 40.89 -1.23 -23.71
N ALA A 4 40.14 -1.33 -24.80
CA ALA A 4 38.75 -1.77 -24.78
C ALA A 4 38.61 -3.24 -24.33
N LYS A 5 39.56 -4.10 -24.72
CA LYS A 5 39.62 -5.50 -24.31
C LYS A 5 39.87 -5.63 -22.80
N LYS A 6 40.81 -4.83 -22.26
CA LYS A 6 41.12 -4.79 -20.82
C LYS A 6 39.96 -4.25 -19.98
N LEU A 7 39.27 -3.21 -20.46
CA LEU A 7 38.08 -2.65 -19.81
C LEU A 7 36.89 -3.62 -19.80
N PHE A 8 36.68 -4.36 -20.90
CA PHE A 8 35.63 -5.37 -20.98
C PHE A 8 35.90 -6.54 -20.02
N LEU A 9 37.14 -7.04 -19.97
CA LEU A 9 37.54 -8.10 -19.05
C LEU A 9 37.40 -7.66 -17.58
N PHE A 10 37.76 -6.42 -17.27
CA PHE A 10 37.61 -5.87 -15.92
C PHE A 10 36.14 -5.72 -15.51
N TRP A 11 35.28 -5.24 -16.43
CA TRP A 11 33.85 -5.15 -16.19
C TRP A 11 33.19 -6.51 -16.04
N PHE A 12 33.54 -7.46 -16.92
CA PHE A 12 33.01 -8.81 -16.83
C PHE A 12 33.44 -9.47 -15.52
N ALA A 13 34.70 -9.31 -15.12
CA ALA A 13 35.21 -9.81 -13.84
C ALA A 13 34.52 -9.13 -12.65
N SER A 14 34.29 -7.82 -12.66
CA SER A 14 33.64 -7.13 -11.54
C SER A 14 32.16 -7.50 -11.41
N VAL A 15 31.43 -7.63 -12.52
CA VAL A 15 30.04 -8.10 -12.50
C VAL A 15 29.97 -9.56 -12.02
N LEU A 16 30.90 -10.41 -12.47
CA LEU A 16 30.95 -11.81 -12.07
C LEU A 16 31.32 -11.97 -10.60
N VAL A 17 32.23 -11.14 -10.07
CA VAL A 17 32.56 -11.07 -8.63
C VAL A 17 31.37 -10.57 -7.82
N ILE A 18 30.62 -9.57 -8.29
CA ILE A 18 29.40 -9.11 -7.62
C ILE A 18 28.36 -10.23 -7.60
N HIS A 19 28.17 -10.94 -8.71
CA HIS A 19 27.23 -12.05 -8.79
C HIS A 19 27.62 -13.20 -7.85
N PHE A 20 28.92 -13.52 -7.77
CA PHE A 20 29.44 -14.56 -6.89
C PHE A 20 29.37 -14.15 -5.40
N ALA A 21 29.64 -12.89 -5.08
CA ALA A 21 29.49 -12.35 -3.74
C ALA A 21 28.02 -12.38 -3.27
N VAL A 22 27.07 -12.09 -4.18
CA VAL A 22 25.64 -12.18 -3.89
C VAL A 22 25.17 -13.64 -3.79
N ALA A 23 25.72 -14.55 -4.60
CA ALA A 23 25.44 -15.98 -4.47
C ALA A 23 25.96 -16.59 -3.16
N GLN A 24 27.03 -16.04 -2.59
CA GLN A 24 27.60 -16.47 -1.29
C GLN A 24 26.98 -15.78 -0.08
N ALA A 25 26.36 -14.61 -0.24
CA ALA A 25 25.51 -14.00 0.79
C ALA A 25 24.22 -14.84 0.90
N GLY A 26 24.33 -15.96 1.59
CA GLY A 26 23.41 -17.09 1.54
C GLY A 26 21.93 -16.71 1.63
N SER A 27 21.13 -17.40 0.81
CA SER A 27 19.71 -17.72 1.00
C SER A 27 18.94 -16.84 1.98
N ILE A 28 18.91 -15.53 1.78
CA ILE A 28 17.79 -14.74 2.26
C ILE A 28 16.70 -15.06 1.24
N PRO A 29 15.67 -15.86 1.59
CA PRO A 29 14.59 -16.18 0.67
C PRO A 29 13.80 -14.89 0.45
N LEU A 30 14.27 -14.04 -0.47
CA LEU A 30 13.48 -12.94 -0.95
C LEU A 30 12.25 -13.57 -1.64
N PRO A 31 11.03 -13.23 -1.21
CA PRO A 31 9.80 -13.81 -1.77
C PRO A 31 9.63 -13.53 -3.27
N SER A 32 10.39 -12.59 -3.83
CA SER A 32 10.29 -12.07 -5.20
C SER A 32 11.28 -12.69 -6.20
N GLY A 33 11.77 -13.90 -5.94
CA GLY A 33 12.47 -14.72 -6.94
C GLY A 33 13.82 -14.19 -7.44
N ASP A 34 14.39 -14.91 -8.41
CA ASP A 34 15.68 -14.65 -9.04
C ASP A 34 15.67 -13.41 -9.97
N TRP A 35 15.05 -12.30 -9.56
CA TRP A 35 14.99 -11.08 -10.35
C TRP A 35 16.39 -10.53 -10.67
N LEU A 36 17.37 -10.77 -9.79
CA LEU A 36 18.77 -10.44 -10.03
C LEU A 36 19.31 -11.19 -11.27
N ASN A 37 18.93 -12.45 -11.45
CA ASN A 37 19.32 -13.23 -12.62
C ASN A 37 18.69 -12.64 -13.88
N LEU A 38 17.44 -12.18 -13.82
CA LEU A 38 16.78 -11.50 -14.95
C LEU A 38 17.46 -10.18 -15.32
N VAL A 39 17.87 -9.38 -14.33
CA VAL A 39 18.69 -8.17 -14.55
C VAL A 39 20.01 -8.52 -15.21
N PHE A 40 20.70 -9.54 -14.71
CA PHE A 40 21.97 -9.97 -15.29
C PHE A 40 21.80 -10.45 -16.73
N ILE A 41 20.77 -11.25 -17.01
CA ILE A 41 20.41 -11.67 -18.37
C ILE A 41 20.14 -10.46 -19.26
N SER A 42 19.44 -9.43 -18.76
CA SER A 42 19.17 -8.20 -19.53
C SER A 42 20.46 -7.44 -19.87
N LEU A 43 21.41 -7.35 -18.93
CA LEU A 43 22.71 -6.71 -19.14
C LEU A 43 23.55 -7.50 -20.15
N VAL A 44 23.61 -8.83 -20.01
CA VAL A 44 24.35 -9.69 -20.95
C VAL A 44 23.76 -9.59 -22.35
N THR A 45 22.43 -9.64 -22.46
CA THR A 45 21.72 -9.53 -23.75
C THR A 45 21.97 -8.16 -24.40
N SER A 46 21.89 -7.07 -23.63
CA SER A 46 22.17 -5.72 -24.16
C SER A 46 23.62 -5.58 -24.64
N THR A 47 24.57 -6.13 -23.89
CA THR A 47 26.00 -6.13 -24.24
C THR A 47 26.27 -6.96 -25.49
N PHE A 48 25.60 -8.11 -25.62
CA PHE A 48 25.67 -8.95 -26.81
C PHE A 48 25.16 -8.24 -28.06
N ILE A 49 24.03 -7.53 -27.97
CA ILE A 49 23.50 -6.73 -29.09
C ILE A 49 24.48 -5.63 -29.50
N LEU A 50 25.08 -4.92 -28.54
CA LEU A 50 26.11 -3.92 -28.83
C LEU A 50 27.36 -4.53 -29.47
N ALA A 51 27.79 -5.72 -29.05
CA ALA A 51 28.91 -6.42 -29.67
C ALA A 51 28.61 -6.75 -31.15
N LEU A 52 27.39 -7.20 -31.47
CA LEU A 52 26.96 -7.43 -32.85
C LEU A 52 26.96 -6.15 -33.67
N LEU A 53 26.43 -5.03 -33.14
CA LEU A 53 26.45 -3.73 -33.82
C LEU A 53 27.88 -3.25 -34.09
N TYR A 54 28.81 -3.50 -33.17
CA TYR A 54 30.23 -3.19 -33.38
C TYR A 54 30.83 -4.01 -34.52
N MET A 55 30.51 -5.31 -34.60
CA MET A 55 30.97 -6.18 -35.69
C MET A 55 30.42 -5.72 -37.04
N VAL A 56 29.15 -5.35 -37.11
CA VAL A 56 28.51 -4.78 -38.32
C VAL A 56 29.18 -3.48 -38.73
N GLY A 57 29.42 -2.55 -37.80
CA GLY A 57 30.13 -1.29 -38.09
C GLY A 57 31.57 -1.52 -38.56
N SER A 58 32.23 -2.55 -38.02
CA SER A 58 33.56 -2.95 -38.50
C SER A 58 33.53 -3.58 -39.88
N GLY A 59 32.53 -4.40 -40.20
CA GLY A 59 32.37 -5.03 -41.51
C GLY A 59 32.02 -4.05 -42.62
N LEU A 60 31.20 -3.03 -42.31
CA LEU A 60 30.80 -2.00 -43.25
C LEU A 60 31.83 -0.87 -43.40
N GLY A 61 32.84 -0.81 -42.53
CA GLY A 61 33.81 0.29 -42.51
C GLY A 61 33.23 1.62 -42.01
N ASP A 62 32.07 1.61 -41.34
CA ASP A 62 31.42 2.82 -40.83
C ASP A 62 31.98 3.18 -39.44
N ASP A 63 32.79 4.24 -39.40
CA ASP A 63 33.38 4.74 -38.16
C ASP A 63 32.36 5.43 -37.25
N SER A 64 31.26 5.97 -37.80
CA SER A 64 30.17 6.56 -37.02
C SER A 64 29.51 5.51 -36.14
N LEU A 65 29.19 4.32 -36.71
CA LEU A 65 28.58 3.23 -35.97
C LEU A 65 29.50 2.69 -34.86
N LYS A 66 30.82 2.65 -35.09
CA LYS A 66 31.81 2.24 -34.08
C LYS A 66 31.87 3.24 -32.92
N VAL A 67 31.88 4.54 -33.20
CA VAL A 67 31.90 5.59 -32.17
C VAL A 67 30.62 5.51 -31.34
N ARG A 68 29.45 5.43 -32.00
CA ARG A 68 28.16 5.29 -31.32
C ARG A 68 28.11 4.06 -30.41
N THR A 69 28.57 2.91 -30.89
CA THR A 69 28.57 1.68 -30.10
C THR A 69 29.47 1.77 -28.86
N ARG A 70 30.59 2.51 -28.94
CA ARG A 70 31.45 2.75 -27.77
C ARG A 70 30.79 3.65 -26.73
N GLU A 71 29.98 4.62 -27.15
CA GLU A 71 29.22 5.48 -26.24
C GLU A 71 28.11 4.68 -25.53
N GLU A 72 27.37 3.86 -26.27
CA GLU A 72 26.32 2.99 -25.70
C GLU A 72 26.93 1.96 -24.73
N LEU A 73 28.12 1.41 -25.02
CA LEU A 73 28.80 0.49 -24.10
C LEU A 73 29.13 1.15 -22.75
N LYS A 74 29.63 2.40 -22.76
CA LYS A 74 29.89 3.16 -21.52
C LYS A 74 28.59 3.36 -20.72
N GLN A 75 27.47 3.55 -21.40
CA GLN A 75 26.17 3.71 -20.78
C GLN A 75 25.62 2.40 -20.17
N VAL A 76 25.83 1.25 -20.82
CA VAL A 76 25.50 -0.06 -20.24
C VAL A 76 26.32 -0.32 -18.97
N ILE A 77 27.63 -0.01 -19.00
CA ILE A 77 28.50 -0.13 -17.82
C ILE A 77 28.00 0.75 -16.67
N MET A 78 27.72 2.03 -16.92
CA MET A 78 27.15 2.94 -15.92
C MET A 78 25.81 2.45 -15.36
N THR A 79 24.97 1.85 -16.22
CA THR A 79 23.69 1.27 -15.80
C THR A 79 23.90 0.08 -14.87
N GLY A 80 24.88 -0.79 -15.15
CA GLY A 80 25.22 -1.91 -14.25
C GLY A 80 25.69 -1.44 -12.87
N VAL A 81 26.51 -0.39 -12.81
CA VAL A 81 26.93 0.22 -11.53
C VAL A 81 25.74 0.77 -10.76
N LEU A 82 24.85 1.49 -11.45
CA LEU A 82 23.66 2.09 -10.85
C LEU A 82 22.71 1.03 -10.29
N VAL A 83 22.46 -0.06 -11.03
CA VAL A 83 21.61 -1.16 -10.54
C VAL A 83 22.25 -1.85 -9.33
N SER A 84 23.58 -1.97 -9.31
CA SER A 84 24.30 -2.52 -8.14
C SER A 84 24.14 -1.63 -6.91
N LEU A 85 24.16 -0.30 -7.06
CA LEU A 85 23.91 0.64 -5.96
C LEU A 85 22.46 0.54 -5.45
N VAL A 86 21.48 0.45 -6.36
CA VAL A 86 20.08 0.24 -6.00
C VAL A 86 19.90 -1.06 -5.23
N PHE A 87 20.55 -2.14 -5.66
CA PHE A 87 20.53 -3.42 -4.95
C PHE A 87 21.10 -3.30 -3.53
N MET A 88 22.28 -2.68 -3.37
CA MET A 88 22.87 -2.46 -2.05
C MET A 88 21.95 -1.63 -1.15
N PHE A 89 21.30 -0.61 -1.70
CA PHE A 89 20.35 0.21 -0.96
C PHE A 89 19.11 -0.57 -0.53
N VAL A 90 18.52 -1.39 -1.40
CA VAL A 90 17.38 -2.25 -1.08
C VAL A 90 17.73 -3.26 0.01
N GLN A 91 18.87 -3.94 -0.12
CA GLN A 91 19.37 -4.88 0.88
C GLN A 91 19.60 -4.20 2.23
N TYR A 92 20.15 -2.98 2.20
CA TYR A 92 20.32 -2.18 3.41
C TYR A 92 18.97 -1.84 4.07
N LEU A 93 17.95 -1.46 3.30
CA LEU A 93 16.62 -1.18 3.85
C LEU A 93 15.96 -2.43 4.45
N ASP A 94 16.03 -3.57 3.75
CA ASP A 94 15.43 -4.81 4.22
C ASP A 94 16.15 -5.34 5.48
N ALA A 95 17.49 -5.29 5.51
CA ALA A 95 18.28 -5.69 6.69
C ALA A 95 18.02 -4.81 7.93
N ASN A 96 17.69 -3.54 7.73
CA ASN A 96 17.40 -2.59 8.82
C ASN A 96 15.89 -2.35 9.03
N SER A 97 15.01 -3.15 8.40
CA SER A 97 13.56 -2.94 8.44
C SER A 97 12.99 -2.97 9.88
N SER A 98 13.53 -3.84 10.75
CA SER A 98 13.14 -3.89 12.17
C SER A 98 13.54 -2.62 12.92
N LEU A 99 14.76 -2.13 12.71
CA LEU A 99 15.25 -0.87 13.32
C LEU A 99 14.39 0.31 12.87
N ILE A 100 14.08 0.40 11.57
CA ILE A 100 13.25 1.47 11.02
C ILE A 100 11.85 1.45 11.66
N THR A 101 11.21 0.28 11.78
CA THR A 101 9.87 0.20 12.33
C THR A 101 9.82 0.42 13.84
N THR A 102 10.70 -0.20 14.61
CA THR A 102 10.62 -0.12 16.07
C THR A 102 11.22 1.16 16.65
N GLU A 103 12.38 1.59 16.15
CA GLU A 103 13.10 2.74 16.74
C GLU A 103 12.72 4.06 16.09
N ILE A 104 12.68 4.12 14.75
CA ILE A 104 12.44 5.38 14.04
C ILE A 104 10.94 5.71 14.04
N LEU A 105 10.10 4.74 13.71
CA LEU A 105 8.66 4.94 13.61
C LEU A 105 7.91 4.70 14.93
N GLY A 106 8.59 4.16 15.95
CA GLY A 106 7.98 3.89 17.27
C GLY A 106 6.89 2.81 17.24
N LEU A 107 6.84 1.98 16.21
CA LEU A 107 5.85 0.92 16.04
C LEU A 107 6.28 -0.33 16.84
N GLY A 108 6.30 -0.23 18.17
CA GLY A 108 6.62 -1.36 19.04
C GLY A 108 5.64 -2.52 18.87
N GLY A 109 6.16 -3.74 18.67
CA GLY A 109 5.50 -4.93 18.11
C GLY A 109 4.30 -5.57 18.85
N GLY A 110 3.54 -4.82 19.64
CA GLY A 110 2.36 -5.33 20.37
C GLY A 110 1.08 -5.43 19.52
N THR A 111 0.84 -4.49 18.61
CA THR A 111 -0.45 -4.38 17.90
C THR A 111 -0.53 -5.16 16.59
N VAL A 112 0.61 -5.43 15.94
CA VAL A 112 0.62 -6.11 14.63
C VAL A 112 0.44 -7.62 14.75
N SER A 113 0.88 -8.23 15.87
CA SER A 113 0.98 -9.69 15.97
C SER A 113 -0.38 -10.40 15.95
N THR A 114 -1.45 -9.75 16.40
CA THR A 114 -2.78 -10.38 16.53
C THR A 114 -3.55 -10.42 15.21
N CYS A 115 -3.41 -9.42 14.35
CA CYS A 115 -4.12 -9.36 13.08
C CYS A 115 -3.41 -10.12 11.93
N VAL A 116 -2.09 -10.34 12.02
CA VAL A 116 -1.31 -11.03 10.98
C VAL A 116 -1.78 -12.47 10.73
N ALA A 117 -2.30 -13.15 11.75
CA ALA A 117 -2.84 -14.51 11.61
C ALA A 117 -4.03 -14.59 10.63
N SER A 118 -4.71 -13.46 10.39
CA SER A 118 -5.90 -13.37 9.52
C SER A 118 -5.54 -13.12 8.05
N CYS A 119 -4.26 -12.91 7.73
CA CYS A 119 -3.79 -12.47 6.43
C CYS A 119 -3.22 -13.64 5.62
N PRO A 120 -3.96 -14.17 4.62
CA PRO A 120 -3.49 -15.29 3.83
C PRO A 120 -2.23 -14.90 3.03
N GLY A 121 -1.19 -15.72 3.12
CA GLY A 121 0.05 -15.55 2.34
C GLY A 121 1.14 -14.70 3.00
N LEU A 122 0.90 -14.13 4.19
CA LEU A 122 2.00 -13.65 5.03
C LEU A 122 2.55 -14.82 5.85
N GLY A 123 3.74 -15.30 5.47
CA GLY A 123 4.52 -16.21 6.31
C GLY A 123 4.84 -15.58 7.66
N ALA A 124 5.14 -16.41 8.66
CA ALA A 124 5.62 -15.94 9.95
C ALA A 124 6.87 -15.06 9.72
N THR A 125 6.85 -13.84 10.25
CA THR A 125 7.92 -12.82 10.26
C THR A 125 8.23 -12.08 8.95
N GLY A 126 7.69 -10.86 8.85
CA GLY A 126 8.12 -9.80 7.94
C GLY A 126 9.49 -9.24 8.33
N SER A 127 10.55 -9.91 7.89
CA SER A 127 11.92 -9.38 7.97
C SER A 127 12.25 -8.38 6.87
N THR A 128 11.36 -8.19 5.89
CA THR A 128 11.52 -7.22 4.81
C THR A 128 10.57 -6.05 5.01
N LEU A 129 10.97 -4.87 4.52
CA LEU A 129 10.15 -3.66 4.61
C LEU A 129 8.79 -3.86 3.92
N MET A 130 8.80 -4.52 2.76
CA MET A 130 7.60 -4.88 2.00
C MET A 130 6.70 -5.85 2.78
N GLY A 131 7.28 -6.85 3.45
CA GLY A 131 6.53 -7.81 4.25
C GLY A 131 5.80 -7.13 5.42
N GLN A 132 6.46 -6.18 6.08
CA GLN A 132 5.87 -5.37 7.13
C GLN A 132 4.74 -4.49 6.60
N ALA A 133 4.96 -3.72 5.52
CA ALA A 133 3.91 -2.88 4.94
C ALA A 133 2.66 -3.68 4.56
N LYS A 134 2.82 -4.87 3.98
CA LYS A 134 1.71 -5.78 3.68
C LYS A 134 0.98 -6.26 4.92
N ALA A 135 1.69 -6.56 5.99
CA ALA A 135 1.10 -6.95 7.27
C ALA A 135 0.18 -5.84 7.80
N TYR A 136 0.69 -4.60 7.80
CA TYR A 136 -0.08 -3.42 8.24
C TYR A 136 -1.29 -3.15 7.34
N SER A 137 -1.11 -3.13 6.01
CA SER A 137 -2.24 -2.89 5.08
C SER A 137 -3.32 -3.97 5.20
N CYS A 138 -2.92 -5.24 5.37
CA CYS A 138 -3.89 -6.31 5.57
C CYS A 138 -4.59 -6.21 6.94
N CYS A 139 -3.86 -5.86 8.01
CA CYS A 139 -4.44 -5.61 9.32
C CYS A 139 -5.48 -4.48 9.27
N ALA A 140 -5.13 -3.36 8.65
CA ALA A 140 -6.04 -2.24 8.45
C ALA A 140 -7.30 -2.64 7.65
N LEU A 141 -7.13 -3.46 6.60
CA LEU A 141 -8.24 -3.97 5.80
C LEU A 141 -9.19 -4.86 6.62
N GLN A 142 -8.66 -5.75 7.46
CA GLN A 142 -9.48 -6.63 8.29
C GLN A 142 -10.25 -5.84 9.36
N THR A 143 -9.60 -4.86 9.99
CA THR A 143 -10.26 -3.95 10.93
C THR A 143 -11.39 -3.18 10.24
N ALA A 144 -11.14 -2.60 9.06
CA ALA A 144 -12.17 -1.89 8.29
C ALA A 144 -13.34 -2.81 7.87
N LYS A 145 -13.06 -4.05 7.48
CA LYS A 145 -14.11 -5.07 7.19
C LYS A 145 -14.91 -5.43 8.44
N GLY A 146 -14.25 -5.56 9.59
CA GLY A 146 -14.89 -5.79 10.89
C GLY A 146 -15.83 -4.64 11.26
N ASP A 147 -15.38 -3.40 11.15
CA ASP A 147 -16.15 -2.20 11.45
C ASP A 147 -17.36 -2.06 10.51
N ALA A 148 -17.17 -2.26 9.20
CA ALA A 148 -18.26 -2.27 8.24
C ALA A 148 -19.30 -3.38 8.55
N GLY A 149 -18.82 -4.55 8.99
CA GLY A 149 -19.65 -5.65 9.46
C GLY A 149 -20.49 -5.28 10.69
N ALA A 150 -19.88 -4.65 11.69
CA ALA A 150 -20.55 -4.18 12.91
C ALA A 150 -21.60 -3.11 12.62
N ILE A 151 -21.31 -2.15 11.74
CA ILE A 151 -22.29 -1.14 11.31
C ILE A 151 -23.45 -1.80 10.57
N ARG A 152 -23.17 -2.77 9.69
CA ARG A 152 -24.21 -3.49 8.94
C ARG A 152 -25.14 -4.27 9.87
N THR A 153 -24.60 -5.00 10.86
CA THR A 153 -25.42 -5.73 11.82
C THR A 153 -26.28 -4.77 12.65
N ALA A 154 -25.74 -3.61 13.02
CA ALA A 154 -26.50 -2.58 13.70
C ALA A 154 -27.62 -1.98 12.84
N ILE A 155 -27.36 -1.64 11.57
CA ILE A 155 -28.39 -1.17 10.63
C ILE A 155 -29.53 -2.20 10.54
N ASN A 156 -29.20 -3.49 10.42
CA ASN A 156 -30.21 -4.56 10.37
C ASN A 156 -31.02 -4.63 11.67
N SER A 157 -30.35 -4.48 12.82
CA SER A 157 -31.01 -4.49 14.13
C SER A 157 -31.96 -3.29 14.31
N VAL A 158 -31.51 -2.09 13.95
CA VAL A 158 -32.28 -0.84 13.97
C VAL A 158 -33.46 -0.94 13.01
N SER A 159 -33.24 -1.45 11.79
CA SER A 159 -34.29 -1.63 10.78
C SER A 159 -35.36 -2.63 11.23
N ARG A 160 -34.95 -3.74 11.87
CA ARG A 160 -35.88 -4.74 12.42
C ARG A 160 -36.71 -4.19 13.59
N LYS A 161 -36.17 -3.24 14.35
CA LYS A 161 -36.90 -2.61 15.46
C LYS A 161 -37.77 -1.46 14.98
N GLY A 162 -37.28 -0.64 14.05
CA GLY A 162 -38.02 0.47 13.44
C GLY A 162 -39.19 0.03 12.54
N SER A 163 -39.18 -1.22 12.07
CA SER A 163 -40.31 -1.82 11.32
C SER A 163 -41.45 -2.34 12.21
N LYS A 164 -41.28 -2.35 13.54
CA LYS A 164 -42.36 -2.71 14.44
C LYS A 164 -43.37 -1.57 14.55
N SER A 165 -44.65 -1.93 14.48
CA SER A 165 -45.74 -0.99 14.56
C SER A 165 -46.96 -1.60 15.23
N GLY A 166 -47.74 -0.75 15.87
CA GLY A 166 -49.03 -1.12 16.44
C GLY A 166 -50.15 -0.76 15.48
N TYR A 167 -51.07 -1.70 15.26
CA TYR A 167 -52.35 -1.42 14.62
C TYR A 167 -53.44 -1.48 15.69
N CYS A 168 -54.21 -0.40 15.79
CA CYS A 168 -55.33 -0.29 16.72
C CYS A 168 -56.60 0.02 15.94
N THR A 169 -57.70 -0.67 16.23
CA THR A 169 -59.02 -0.34 15.68
C THR A 169 -59.85 0.31 16.78
N PHE A 170 -60.28 1.55 16.56
CA PHE A 170 -61.19 2.25 17.47
C PHE A 170 -62.50 2.50 16.72
N LEU A 171 -63.61 1.96 17.26
CA LEU A 171 -64.95 2.11 16.66
C LEU A 171 -65.02 1.72 15.17
N GLY A 172 -64.27 0.70 14.75
CA GLY A 172 -64.23 0.25 13.35
C GLY A 172 -63.31 1.06 12.43
N VAL A 173 -62.66 2.13 12.92
CA VAL A 173 -61.62 2.86 12.19
C VAL A 173 -60.24 2.35 12.62
N GLY A 174 -59.47 1.86 11.65
CA GLY A 174 -58.09 1.41 11.87
C GLY A 174 -57.10 2.56 11.87
N TYR A 175 -56.30 2.66 12.93
CA TYR A 175 -55.17 3.58 13.03
C TYR A 175 -53.86 2.81 13.18
N TYR A 176 -52.83 3.31 12.51
CA TYR A 176 -51.47 2.77 12.56
C TYR A 176 -50.57 3.70 13.36
N ILE A 177 -49.94 3.18 14.42
CA ILE A 177 -49.03 3.95 15.27
C ILE A 177 -47.61 3.40 15.08
N PRO A 178 -46.70 4.16 14.44
CA PRO A 178 -45.30 3.79 14.34
C PRO A 178 -44.60 4.06 15.69
N THR A 179 -44.70 3.12 16.64
CA THR A 179 -44.16 3.26 18.01
C THR A 179 -42.64 3.29 18.09
N CYS A 180 -41.95 2.88 17.02
CA CYS A 180 -40.49 2.81 16.95
C CYS A 180 -39.91 3.71 15.85
N SER A 181 -40.62 4.79 15.47
CA SER A 181 -40.23 5.69 14.37
C SER A 181 -38.86 6.35 14.56
N GLY A 182 -38.44 6.61 15.81
CA GLY A 182 -37.13 7.20 16.14
C GLY A 182 -35.94 6.39 15.63
N PHE A 183 -36.05 5.06 15.55
CA PHE A 183 -35.00 4.21 14.98
C PHE A 183 -34.74 4.49 13.49
N ASN A 184 -35.76 4.95 12.75
CA ASN A 184 -35.58 5.32 11.34
C ASN A 184 -34.72 6.58 11.17
N ALA A 185 -34.70 7.50 12.15
CA ALA A 185 -33.82 8.67 12.11
C ALA A 185 -32.33 8.28 12.23
N VAL A 186 -32.03 7.30 13.10
CA VAL A 186 -30.66 6.79 13.30
C VAL A 186 -30.17 5.97 12.09
N ARG A 187 -31.09 5.27 11.42
CA ARG A 187 -30.80 4.46 10.24
C ARG A 187 -30.12 5.27 9.13
N GLY A 188 -30.50 6.54 8.94
CA GLY A 188 -29.89 7.43 7.95
C GLY A 188 -28.40 7.65 8.21
N GLY A 189 -28.04 8.04 9.44
CA GLY A 189 -26.65 8.27 9.84
C GLY A 189 -25.78 7.01 9.77
N LEU A 190 -26.30 5.87 10.25
CA LEU A 190 -25.62 4.58 10.12
C LEU A 190 -25.43 4.18 8.65
N GLY A 191 -26.42 4.47 7.79
CA GLY A 191 -26.33 4.23 6.35
C GLY A 191 -25.18 4.99 5.69
N PHE A 192 -25.00 6.27 6.03
CA PHE A 192 -23.83 7.05 5.57
C PHE A 192 -22.52 6.50 6.13
N GLY A 193 -22.49 6.13 7.42
CA GLY A 193 -21.33 5.50 8.03
C GLY A 193 -20.92 4.18 7.35
N LEU A 194 -21.90 3.36 6.97
CA LEU A 194 -21.65 2.12 6.22
C LEU A 194 -21.09 2.43 4.82
N GLN A 195 -21.65 3.40 4.10
CA GLN A 195 -21.13 3.77 2.77
C GLN A 195 -19.67 4.23 2.84
N ALA A 196 -19.35 5.05 3.85
CA ALA A 196 -17.99 5.50 4.08
C ALA A 196 -17.05 4.34 4.44
N ALA A 197 -17.48 3.42 5.32
CA ALA A 197 -16.70 2.25 5.69
C ALA A 197 -16.47 1.30 4.49
N VAL A 198 -17.46 1.12 3.62
CA VAL A 198 -17.31 0.32 2.38
C VAL A 198 -16.31 0.96 1.42
N LEU A 199 -16.35 2.28 1.24
CA LEU A 199 -15.37 3.00 0.44
C LEU A 199 -13.95 2.82 1.00
N ALA A 200 -13.79 2.91 2.32
CA ALA A 200 -12.53 2.65 2.99
C ALA A 200 -12.02 1.22 2.76
N VAL A 201 -12.90 0.22 2.80
CA VAL A 201 -12.54 -1.17 2.49
C VAL A 201 -12.03 -1.30 1.06
N TRP A 202 -12.72 -0.68 0.09
CA TRP A 202 -12.28 -0.73 -1.32
C TRP A 202 -10.93 -0.04 -1.54
N ASP A 203 -10.69 1.08 -0.88
CA ASP A 203 -9.43 1.80 -1.00
C ASP A 203 -8.26 1.02 -0.38
N LEU A 204 -8.44 0.49 0.84
CA LEU A 204 -7.44 -0.37 1.50
C LEU A 204 -7.17 -1.67 0.73
N GLU A 205 -8.21 -2.26 0.11
CA GLU A 205 -8.06 -3.43 -0.76
C GLU A 205 -7.29 -3.08 -2.04
N GLY A 206 -7.52 -1.89 -2.60
CA GLY A 206 -6.74 -1.34 -3.70
C GLY A 206 -5.27 -1.16 -3.35
N GLN A 207 -4.96 -0.55 -2.20
CA GLN A 207 -3.58 -0.38 -1.72
C GLN A 207 -2.87 -1.71 -1.48
N TYR A 208 -3.55 -2.66 -0.82
CA TYR A 208 -3.01 -4.00 -0.61
C TYR A 208 -2.79 -4.74 -1.94
N GLY A 209 -3.71 -4.59 -2.90
CA GLY A 209 -3.56 -5.10 -4.25
C GLY A 209 -2.34 -4.52 -4.98
N ILE A 210 -2.09 -3.21 -4.87
CA ILE A 210 -0.92 -2.55 -5.45
C ILE A 210 0.37 -3.07 -4.79
N LEU A 211 0.40 -3.32 -3.49
CA LEU A 211 1.57 -3.91 -2.81
C LEU A 211 1.86 -5.34 -3.30
N LEU A 212 0.82 -6.17 -3.49
CA LEU A 212 0.98 -7.51 -4.05
C LEU A 212 1.47 -7.47 -5.50
N LEU A 213 0.96 -6.54 -6.30
CA LEU A 213 1.43 -6.31 -7.67
C LEU A 213 2.87 -5.80 -7.69
N ALA A 214 3.22 -4.87 -6.80
CA ALA A 214 4.55 -4.30 -6.68
C ALA A 214 5.60 -5.38 -6.39
N GLU A 215 5.36 -6.25 -5.41
CA GLU A 215 6.30 -7.33 -5.10
C GLU A 215 6.54 -8.26 -6.29
N LYS A 216 5.48 -8.66 -7.01
CA LYS A 216 5.59 -9.65 -8.09
C LYS A 216 6.06 -9.05 -9.41
N VAL A 217 5.67 -7.81 -9.72
CA VAL A 217 5.86 -7.22 -11.05
C VAL A 217 6.98 -6.18 -11.08
N ALA A 218 7.15 -5.37 -10.01
CA ALA A 218 8.10 -4.26 -10.03
C ALA A 218 9.55 -4.74 -10.22
N PHE A 219 9.99 -5.71 -9.41
CA PHE A 219 11.36 -6.21 -9.50
C PHE A 219 11.54 -7.29 -10.56
N ALA A 220 10.58 -8.20 -10.75
CA ALA A 220 10.72 -9.28 -11.70
C ALA A 220 10.61 -8.83 -13.16
N PHE A 221 9.77 -7.82 -13.45
CA PHE A 221 9.50 -7.41 -14.83
C PHE A 221 9.93 -5.97 -15.12
N LEU A 222 9.50 -4.98 -14.33
CA LEU A 222 9.78 -3.57 -14.64
C LEU A 222 11.28 -3.25 -14.59
N LEU A 223 12.02 -3.78 -13.61
CA LEU A 223 13.43 -3.44 -13.46
C LEU A 223 14.31 -4.03 -14.58
N PRO A 224 14.26 -5.33 -14.93
CA PRO A 224 15.00 -5.87 -16.08
C PRO A 224 14.60 -5.22 -17.41
N ALA A 225 13.30 -4.94 -17.61
CA ALA A 225 12.84 -4.21 -18.79
C ALA A 225 13.40 -2.79 -18.84
N GLY A 226 13.43 -2.08 -17.72
CA GLY A 226 14.04 -0.76 -17.59
C GLY A 226 15.53 -0.77 -17.92
N VAL A 227 16.28 -1.77 -17.41
CA VAL A 227 17.71 -1.97 -17.70
C VAL A 227 17.96 -2.22 -19.18
N PHE A 228 17.17 -3.12 -19.77
CA PHE A 228 17.25 -3.41 -21.19
C PHE A 228 16.97 -2.16 -22.05
N LEU A 229 15.86 -1.47 -21.80
CA LEU A 229 15.45 -0.29 -22.56
C LEU A 229 16.39 0.89 -22.37
N ARG A 230 17.04 1.00 -21.20
CA ARG A 230 18.05 2.02 -20.96
C ARG A 230 19.32 1.82 -21.80
N SER A 231 19.55 0.63 -22.32
CA SER A 231 20.74 0.30 -23.11
C SER A 231 20.68 0.82 -24.55
N PHE A 232 19.54 1.35 -24.99
CA PHE A 232 19.38 1.94 -26.33
C PHE A 232 19.11 3.45 -26.26
N HIS A 233 19.72 4.20 -27.19
CA HIS A 233 19.58 5.65 -27.30
C HIS A 233 18.13 6.14 -27.29
N PHE A 234 17.27 5.51 -28.11
CA PHE A 234 15.89 5.95 -28.33
C PHE A 234 14.99 5.69 -27.12
N THR A 235 15.18 4.55 -26.45
CA THR A 235 14.35 4.14 -25.29
C THR A 235 14.97 4.51 -23.95
N ARG A 236 16.09 5.26 -23.94
CA ARG A 236 16.85 5.58 -22.73
C ARG A 236 16.00 6.28 -21.65
N LYS A 237 15.26 7.31 -22.06
CA LYS A 237 14.38 8.09 -21.17
C LYS A 237 13.31 7.19 -20.55
N PHE A 238 12.69 6.36 -21.38
CA PHE A 238 11.65 5.42 -20.96
C PHE A 238 12.20 4.33 -20.02
N GLY A 239 13.41 3.81 -20.29
CA GLY A 239 14.07 2.85 -19.39
C GLY A 239 14.37 3.44 -18.01
N GLY A 240 14.78 4.72 -17.93
CA GLY A 240 14.95 5.42 -16.67
C GLY A 240 13.65 5.57 -15.87
N VAL A 241 12.54 5.88 -16.55
CA VAL A 241 11.20 5.93 -15.96
C VAL A 241 10.78 4.56 -15.40
N LEU A 242 10.96 3.48 -16.16
CA LEU A 242 10.60 2.13 -15.68
C LEU A 242 11.41 1.71 -14.45
N MET A 243 12.71 2.04 -14.40
CA MET A 243 13.53 1.82 -13.20
C MET A 243 13.00 2.63 -12.01
N ALA A 244 12.65 3.90 -12.22
CA ALA A 244 12.12 4.75 -11.16
C ALA A 244 10.81 4.23 -10.60
N ILE A 245 9.92 3.76 -11.46
CA ILE A 245 8.65 3.14 -11.08
C ILE A 245 8.91 1.86 -10.28
N ALA A 246 9.83 1.00 -10.74
CA ALA A 246 10.18 -0.24 -10.03
C ALA A 246 10.70 0.03 -8.61
N VAL A 247 11.67 0.95 -8.48
CA VAL A 247 12.25 1.34 -7.19
C VAL A 247 11.23 2.07 -6.32
N GLY A 248 10.41 2.94 -6.90
CA GLY A 248 9.36 3.66 -6.18
C GLY A 248 8.33 2.72 -5.57
N PHE A 249 7.83 1.74 -6.33
CA PHE A 249 6.84 0.79 -5.84
C PHE A 249 7.36 -0.15 -4.77
N TYR A 250 8.65 -0.48 -4.76
CA TYR A 250 9.19 -1.40 -3.77
C TYR A 250 9.84 -0.72 -2.57
N CYS A 251 10.47 0.44 -2.73
CA CYS A 251 11.10 1.13 -1.60
C CYS A 251 10.17 2.19 -1.02
N VAL A 252 9.66 3.09 -1.87
CA VAL A 252 8.93 4.27 -1.40
C VAL A 252 7.54 3.89 -0.92
N LEU A 253 6.78 3.11 -1.69
CA LEU A 253 5.41 2.74 -1.32
C LEU A 253 5.32 2.07 0.06
N PRO A 254 6.08 1.00 0.38
CA PRO A 254 5.99 0.40 1.71
C PRO A 254 6.51 1.33 2.81
N ALA A 255 7.56 2.12 2.55
CA ALA A 255 8.06 3.10 3.52
C ALA A 255 6.99 4.14 3.88
N VAL A 256 6.25 4.62 2.89
CA VAL A 256 5.18 5.60 3.04
C VAL A 256 3.98 5.01 3.80
N ILE A 257 3.60 3.76 3.53
CA ILE A 257 2.55 3.06 4.28
C ILE A 257 2.94 2.85 5.76
N LEU A 258 4.21 2.54 6.02
CA LEU A 258 4.71 2.41 7.39
C LEU A 258 4.76 3.76 8.11
N PHE A 259 5.14 4.82 7.39
CA PHE A 259 5.12 6.18 7.91
C PHE A 259 3.70 6.63 8.28
N ASP A 260 2.71 6.30 7.46
CA ASP A 260 1.30 6.55 7.76
C ASP A 260 0.84 5.85 9.03
N GLU A 261 1.26 4.62 9.26
CA GLU A 261 0.92 3.93 10.50
C GLU A 261 1.54 4.63 11.72
N ALA A 262 2.78 5.11 11.60
CA ALA A 262 3.42 5.91 12.64
C ALA A 262 2.66 7.20 12.92
N LEU A 263 2.17 7.87 11.87
CA LEU A 263 1.28 9.02 12.00
C LEU A 263 -0.03 8.65 12.70
N LYS A 264 -0.68 7.54 12.31
CA LYS A 264 -1.92 7.08 12.94
C LYS A 264 -1.76 6.83 14.43
N VAL A 265 -0.67 6.18 14.85
CA VAL A 265 -0.39 5.94 16.28
C VAL A 265 -0.19 7.28 17.01
N SER A 266 0.55 8.20 16.41
CA SER A 266 0.82 9.53 16.98
C SER A 266 -0.46 10.37 17.11
N PHE A 267 -1.32 10.39 16.09
CA PHE A 267 -2.61 11.08 16.14
C PHE A 267 -3.61 10.35 17.05
N GLY A 268 -3.61 9.02 17.04
CA GLY A 268 -4.51 8.20 17.85
C GLY A 268 -4.29 8.40 19.34
N THR A 269 -3.04 8.48 19.78
CA THR A 269 -2.69 8.81 21.17
C THR A 269 -3.09 10.24 21.54
N ALA A 270 -2.89 11.22 20.66
CA ALA A 270 -3.34 12.59 20.87
C ALA A 270 -4.87 12.69 21.00
N VAL A 271 -5.62 12.01 20.12
CA VAL A 271 -7.10 11.99 20.15
C VAL A 271 -7.61 11.24 21.38
N SER A 272 -6.98 10.13 21.76
CA SER A 272 -7.35 9.39 22.97
C SER A 272 -7.09 10.19 24.25
N GLY A 273 -6.16 11.15 24.23
CA GLY A 273 -5.96 12.11 25.32
C GLY A 273 -7.05 13.18 25.41
N LEU A 274 -7.69 13.52 24.28
CA LEU A 274 -8.80 14.49 24.22
C LEU A 274 -10.14 13.88 24.63
N VAL A 275 -10.33 12.59 24.36
CA VAL A 275 -11.52 11.85 24.78
C VAL A 275 -11.21 11.16 26.10
N SER A 276 -11.63 11.77 27.22
CA SER A 276 -11.41 11.17 28.54
C SER A 276 -11.92 9.72 28.55
N PRO A 277 -11.13 8.74 29.04
CA PRO A 277 -11.54 7.34 29.13
C PRO A 277 -12.79 7.13 30.00
N ALA A 278 -13.19 8.15 30.78
CA ALA A 278 -14.46 8.19 31.50
C ALA A 278 -15.69 8.29 30.57
N ILE A 279 -15.54 8.85 29.37
CA ILE A 279 -16.62 9.05 28.39
C ILE A 279 -16.71 7.86 27.44
N CYS A 280 -15.56 7.31 27.02
CA CYS A 280 -15.49 6.18 26.11
C CYS A 280 -14.49 5.14 26.67
N PRO A 281 -14.94 4.08 27.36
CA PRO A 281 -14.03 3.06 27.86
C PRO A 281 -13.30 2.37 26.69
N ALA A 282 -11.99 2.54 26.66
CA ALA A 282 -11.12 2.02 25.61
C ALA A 282 -11.21 0.48 25.54
N GLY A 283 -11.34 -0.06 24.33
CA GLY A 283 -11.16 -1.50 24.08
C GLY A 283 -12.35 -2.25 23.50
N ASN A 284 -13.46 -1.59 23.20
CA ASN A 284 -14.54 -2.26 22.50
C ASN A 284 -14.49 -1.86 21.01
N ALA A 285 -14.40 -2.87 20.14
CA ALA A 285 -15.00 -2.82 18.81
C ALA A 285 -16.33 -2.06 18.90
N ILE A 286 -16.79 -1.41 17.82
CA ILE A 286 -18.08 -0.70 17.76
C ILE A 286 -19.20 -1.64 18.25
N ASN A 287 -19.38 -1.71 19.57
CA ASN A 287 -20.25 -2.63 20.26
C ASN A 287 -21.51 -1.82 20.43
N MET A 288 -22.20 -1.67 19.30
CA MET A 288 -23.52 -1.08 19.31
C MET A 288 -24.37 -1.97 20.23
N PRO A 289 -24.92 -1.41 21.33
CA PRO A 289 -25.72 -2.19 22.24
C PRO A 289 -26.85 -2.86 21.46
N ALA A 290 -27.29 -4.05 21.86
CA ALA A 290 -28.47 -4.63 21.24
C ALA A 290 -29.64 -3.63 21.44
N PRO A 291 -30.36 -3.23 20.37
CA PRO A 291 -31.48 -2.33 20.54
C PRO A 291 -32.49 -3.00 21.48
N GLY A 292 -32.89 -2.26 22.52
CA GLY A 292 -33.82 -2.73 23.55
C GLY A 292 -35.13 -3.27 22.98
N GLY A 293 -35.98 -3.82 23.85
CA GLY A 293 -37.37 -4.08 23.48
C GLY A 293 -37.99 -2.80 22.90
N CYS A 294 -38.70 -2.94 21.78
CA CYS A 294 -39.74 -1.98 21.40
C CYS A 294 -41.00 -2.84 21.35
N ASP A 295 -41.75 -2.78 22.44
CA ASP A 295 -43.08 -3.36 22.57
C ASP A 295 -44.10 -2.21 22.49
N PRO A 296 -44.96 -2.19 21.46
CA PRO A 296 -45.96 -1.13 21.29
C PRO A 296 -46.97 -1.06 22.45
N TYR A 297 -47.05 -2.08 23.31
CA TYR A 297 -48.04 -2.17 24.38
C TYR A 297 -47.52 -1.72 25.76
N THR A 298 -46.21 -1.49 25.91
CA THR A 298 -45.62 -1.03 27.18
C THR A 298 -45.19 0.44 27.10
N TRP A 299 -45.86 1.31 27.86
CA TRP A 299 -45.62 2.76 27.86
C TRP A 299 -44.29 3.18 28.49
N ASP A 300 -43.67 2.31 29.31
CA ASP A 300 -42.44 2.61 30.05
C ASP A 300 -41.15 2.48 29.21
N GLN A 301 -41.25 1.96 27.98
CA GLN A 301 -40.06 1.72 27.13
C GLN A 301 -39.51 2.98 26.43
N ARG A 302 -40.14 4.15 26.59
CA ARG A 302 -39.63 5.42 26.03
C ARG A 302 -38.20 5.74 26.49
N TRP A 303 -37.86 5.41 27.74
CA TRP A 303 -36.52 5.65 28.30
C TRP A 303 -35.45 4.73 27.71
N THR A 304 -35.82 3.48 27.36
CA THR A 304 -34.88 2.55 26.71
C THR A 304 -34.57 2.93 25.27
N GLN A 305 -35.50 3.62 24.58
CA GLN A 305 -35.25 4.17 23.25
C GLN A 305 -34.29 5.37 23.30
N LEU A 306 -34.51 6.29 24.25
CA LEU A 306 -33.63 7.44 24.48
C LEU A 306 -32.20 7.00 24.81
N GLY A 307 -32.01 6.05 25.73
CA GLY A 307 -30.68 5.53 26.05
C GLY A 307 -29.98 4.83 24.88
N TYR A 308 -30.72 4.14 24.01
CA TYR A 308 -30.14 3.59 22.78
C TYR A 308 -29.74 4.68 21.79
N MET A 309 -30.59 5.69 21.60
CA MET A 309 -30.28 6.82 20.72
C MET A 309 -29.07 7.61 21.24
N GLU A 310 -29.00 7.88 22.54
CA GLU A 310 -27.84 8.51 23.21
C GLU A 310 -26.56 7.70 23.01
N ASN A 311 -26.62 6.37 23.11
CA ASN A 311 -25.47 5.50 22.88
C ASN A 311 -25.01 5.48 21.42
N VAL A 312 -25.93 5.46 20.45
CA VAL A 312 -25.56 5.46 19.02
C VAL A 312 -25.12 6.85 18.54
N SER A 313 -25.72 7.92 19.07
CA SER A 313 -25.27 9.29 18.83
C SER A 313 -24.05 9.66 19.68
N SER A 314 -23.58 8.75 20.54
CA SER A 314 -22.47 9.06 21.42
C SER A 314 -21.24 9.40 20.59
N PRO A 315 -20.46 10.42 21.01
CA PRO A 315 -19.19 10.75 20.36
C PRO A 315 -18.23 9.55 20.32
N CYS A 316 -18.42 8.57 21.22
CA CYS A 316 -17.65 7.33 21.27
C CYS A 316 -17.81 6.41 20.06
N VAL A 317 -18.92 6.51 19.32
CA VAL A 317 -19.13 5.71 18.11
C VAL A 317 -18.78 6.53 16.87
N ILE A 318 -19.22 7.79 16.83
CA ILE A 318 -19.09 8.63 15.64
C ILE A 318 -17.66 9.12 15.43
N ILE A 319 -16.97 9.58 16.47
CA ILE A 319 -15.61 10.13 16.36
C ILE A 319 -14.60 9.07 15.85
N PRO A 320 -14.50 7.87 16.43
CA PRO A 320 -13.56 6.87 15.92
C PRO A 320 -13.95 6.36 14.53
N LEU A 321 -15.26 6.31 14.21
CA LEU A 321 -15.70 5.98 12.85
C LEU A 321 -15.25 7.05 11.85
N MET A 322 -15.49 8.32 12.14
CA MET A 322 -15.09 9.42 11.27
C MET A 322 -13.56 9.50 11.14
N ASN A 323 -12.83 9.36 12.24
CA ASN A 323 -11.37 9.38 12.23
C ASN A 323 -10.80 8.15 11.47
N GLY A 324 -11.31 6.95 11.78
CA GLY A 324 -10.87 5.71 11.17
C GLY A 324 -11.22 5.59 9.68
N VAL A 325 -12.34 6.15 9.24
CA VAL A 325 -12.76 6.06 7.84
C VAL A 325 -12.24 7.24 7.03
N LEU A 326 -12.45 8.47 7.49
CA LEU A 326 -12.11 9.66 6.70
C LEU A 326 -10.60 9.92 6.70
N VAL A 327 -9.98 9.96 7.88
CA VAL A 327 -8.55 10.29 7.99
C VAL A 327 -7.72 9.10 7.52
N ASN A 328 -7.99 7.92 8.08
CA ASN A 328 -7.09 6.79 7.84
C ASN A 328 -7.23 6.13 6.48
N ALA A 329 -8.43 6.14 5.89
CA ALA A 329 -8.69 5.42 4.65
C ALA A 329 -8.85 6.33 3.42
N VAL A 330 -9.07 7.63 3.57
CA VAL A 330 -9.16 8.54 2.40
C VAL A 330 -8.01 9.53 2.39
N LEU A 331 -7.77 10.24 3.50
CA LEU A 331 -6.75 11.29 3.51
C LEU A 331 -5.34 10.73 3.43
N LEU A 332 -5.03 9.72 4.23
CA LEU A 332 -3.73 9.08 4.25
C LEU A 332 -3.42 8.33 2.95
N THR A 333 -4.44 7.75 2.31
CA THR A 333 -4.23 7.01 1.07
C THR A 333 -3.97 7.94 -0.12
N LEU A 334 -4.65 9.08 -0.18
CA LEU A 334 -4.33 10.17 -1.10
C LEU A 334 -2.94 10.75 -0.84
N PHE A 335 -2.57 10.95 0.43
CA PHE A 335 -1.23 11.40 0.81
C PHE A 335 -0.16 10.42 0.32
N ASN A 336 -0.37 9.11 0.49
CA ASN A 336 0.56 8.08 0.04
C ASN A 336 0.77 8.10 -1.47
N LEU A 337 -0.32 8.20 -2.24
CA LEU A 337 -0.25 8.33 -3.69
C LEU A 337 0.54 9.58 -4.09
N MET A 338 0.28 10.72 -3.44
CA MET A 338 0.96 11.98 -3.73
C MET A 338 2.46 11.90 -3.44
N VAL A 339 2.85 11.40 -2.27
CA VAL A 339 4.25 11.23 -1.87
C VAL A 339 4.96 10.24 -2.80
N MET A 340 4.32 9.12 -3.12
CA MET A 340 4.86 8.14 -4.05
C MET A 340 5.09 8.73 -5.44
N LEU A 341 4.13 9.48 -6.00
CA LEU A 341 4.28 10.12 -7.31
C LEU A 341 5.41 11.17 -7.31
N MET A 342 5.51 11.97 -6.25
CA MET A 342 6.60 12.93 -6.08
C MET A 342 7.96 12.23 -6.01
N ALA A 343 8.07 11.15 -5.25
CA ALA A 343 9.30 10.38 -5.13
C ALA A 343 9.66 9.67 -6.45
N MET A 344 8.70 9.06 -7.14
CA MET A 344 8.93 8.44 -8.45
C MET A 344 9.43 9.46 -9.47
N LYS A 345 8.90 10.68 -9.46
CA LYS A 345 9.41 11.78 -10.29
C LYS A 345 10.87 12.10 -9.96
N GLY A 346 11.19 12.31 -8.68
CA GLY A 346 12.56 12.60 -8.25
C GLY A 346 13.54 11.48 -8.62
N ILE A 347 13.15 10.22 -8.43
CA ILE A 347 13.95 9.06 -8.80
C ILE A 347 14.12 8.96 -10.33
N SER A 348 13.09 9.28 -11.11
CA SER A 348 13.16 9.31 -12.57
C SER A 348 14.18 10.33 -13.07
N GLU A 349 14.20 11.53 -12.48
CA GLU A 349 15.17 12.57 -12.83
C GLU A 349 16.61 12.13 -12.53
N ILE A 350 16.85 11.43 -11.42
CA ILE A 350 18.16 10.83 -11.09
C ILE A 350 18.55 9.78 -12.13
N PHE A 351 17.59 8.99 -12.61
CA PHE A 351 17.80 8.07 -13.72
C PHE A 351 17.83 8.77 -15.09
N GLY A 352 17.72 10.10 -15.19
CA GLY A 352 17.71 10.81 -16.48
C GLY A 352 16.52 10.44 -17.36
N GLY A 353 15.44 9.95 -16.75
CA GLY A 353 14.12 9.82 -17.37
C GLY A 353 13.28 11.05 -17.05
N GLU A 354 12.60 11.59 -18.04
CA GLU A 354 11.62 12.66 -17.83
C GLU A 354 10.25 12.03 -17.63
N LEU A 355 9.77 11.99 -16.37
CA LEU A 355 8.41 11.60 -16.08
C LEU A 355 7.52 12.84 -16.20
N GLU A 356 6.81 12.98 -17.33
CA GLU A 356 5.80 14.00 -17.47
C GLU A 356 4.53 13.60 -16.69
N VAL A 357 4.46 14.06 -15.43
CA VAL A 357 3.32 13.83 -14.52
C VAL A 357 1.98 14.22 -15.15
N TYR A 358 1.99 15.18 -16.08
CA TYR A 358 0.81 15.63 -16.82
C TYR A 358 0.11 14.50 -17.61
N TRP A 359 0.86 13.54 -18.16
CA TRP A 359 0.25 12.42 -18.90
C TRP A 359 -0.44 11.42 -17.97
N LEU A 360 0.12 11.20 -16.79
CA LEU A 360 -0.49 10.35 -15.76
C LEU A 360 -1.76 11.00 -15.19
N ALA A 361 -1.75 12.31 -14.94
CA ALA A 361 -2.91 13.05 -14.47
C ALA A 361 -4.08 13.08 -15.47
N ARG A 362 -3.81 12.81 -16.76
CA ARG A 362 -4.84 12.74 -17.81
C ARG A 362 -5.47 11.35 -17.95
N LEU A 363 -4.91 10.34 -17.27
CA LEU A 363 -5.39 8.95 -17.28
C LEU A 363 -6.32 8.62 -16.10
N SER A 364 -6.33 9.45 -15.05
CA SER A 364 -7.28 9.36 -13.92
C SER A 364 -8.54 10.17 -14.17
#